data_AF-X1D3K9-F1
#
_entry.id   AF-X1D3K9-F1
#
_cell.length_a   1.000
_cell.length_b   1.000
_cell.length_c   1.000
_cell.angle_alpha   90.00
_cell.angle_beta   90.00
_cell.angle_gamma   90.00
#
_symmetry.space_group_name_H-M   'P 1'
#
loop_
_entity.id
_entity.type
_entity.pdbx_description
1 polymer ?
#
loop_
_entity_poly.entity_id
_entity_poly.type
_entity_poly.pdbx_seq_one_letter_code
_entity_poly.pdbx_strand_id
1 'polypeptide(L)'
;VKKHSKPLYIIPITLSSTVVGEDRSLELGRLGQDMTEGDLISQLSYMNKIVGKRAPLYVHYAKPIEVKPGDLSQDNKEYTDQVQRYAEQIMTTIGSNVKNTSTYLLANTICRNDYAINFTFEDAKKDMLALARYLEGDVNESEIEKMTRTGLKIFEKRGFVKGKNGKRWHFFKRKTNIYQITNMPLLRQYSNRIAHQFDQKEKKSNLANSLF
;
A
#
# COMPACT_ATOMS: atom_id res chain seq x y z
N VAL A 1 -14.62 -21.45 16.49
CA VAL A 1 -15.63 -22.33 15.84
C VAL A 1 -15.68 -23.72 16.48
N LYS A 2 -14.74 -24.66 16.24
CA LYS A 2 -14.78 -26.04 16.80
C LYS A 2 -14.93 -26.13 18.33
N LYS A 3 -14.20 -25.30 19.09
CA LYS A 3 -14.23 -25.32 20.57
C LYS A 3 -15.55 -24.86 21.19
N HIS A 4 -16.28 -23.97 20.51
CA HIS A 4 -17.42 -23.25 21.11
C HIS A 4 -18.74 -23.47 20.36
N SER A 5 -18.73 -24.19 19.23
CA SER A 5 -19.89 -24.44 18.36
C SER A 5 -20.68 -23.18 18.00
N LYS A 6 -19.99 -22.04 17.92
CA LYS A 6 -20.54 -20.72 17.58
C LYS A 6 -19.87 -20.19 16.31
N PRO A 7 -20.59 -19.38 15.51
CA PRO A 7 -20.00 -18.67 14.40
C PRO A 7 -18.86 -17.77 14.90
N LEU A 8 -17.80 -17.69 14.11
CA LEU A 8 -16.69 -16.77 14.33
C LEU A 8 -16.77 -15.68 13.27
N TYR A 9 -16.74 -14.42 13.70
CA TYR A 9 -16.64 -13.28 12.80
C TYR A 9 -15.21 -12.78 12.79
N ILE A 10 -14.58 -12.82 11.62
CA ILE A 10 -13.23 -12.30 11.40
C ILE A 10 -13.39 -10.98 10.66
N ILE A 11 -12.83 -9.89 11.19
CA ILE A 11 -12.90 -8.57 10.57
C ILE A 11 -11.55 -8.26 9.92
N PRO A 12 -11.43 -8.28 8.58
CA PRO A 12 -10.20 -7.88 7.93
C PRO A 12 -10.00 -6.36 8.07
N ILE A 13 -8.83 -5.97 8.58
CA ILE A 13 -8.44 -4.57 8.77
C ILE A 13 -7.24 -4.27 7.88
N THR A 14 -7.33 -3.21 7.09
CA THR A 14 -6.23 -2.76 6.21
C THR A 14 -5.69 -1.42 6.65
N LEU A 15 -4.36 -1.32 6.75
CA LEU A 15 -3.64 -0.13 7.16
C LEU A 15 -2.72 0.32 6.02
N SER A 16 -2.93 1.54 5.50
CA SER A 16 -2.09 2.14 4.47
C SER A 16 -1.50 3.45 4.96
N SER A 17 -0.18 3.60 4.88
CA SER A 17 0.52 4.79 5.39
C SER A 17 1.46 5.35 4.33
N THR A 18 1.48 6.67 4.16
CA THR A 18 2.40 7.35 3.25
C THR A 18 3.87 7.31 3.71
N VAL A 19 4.12 6.99 4.97
CA VAL A 19 5.47 6.77 5.48
C VAL A 19 5.47 5.44 6.18
N VAL A 20 6.15 4.47 5.59
CA VAL A 20 6.46 3.20 6.25
C VAL A 20 7.67 3.49 7.12
N GLY A 21 7.47 3.63 8.43
CA GLY A 21 8.60 3.64 9.32
C GLY A 21 9.21 2.24 9.33
N GLU A 22 10.47 2.13 8.95
CA GLU A 22 11.36 1.03 9.36
C GLU A 22 11.69 1.13 10.86
N ASP A 23 10.71 1.56 11.65
CA ASP A 23 10.87 1.72 13.07
C ASP A 23 10.60 0.35 13.67
N ARG A 24 11.62 -0.26 14.28
CA ARG A 24 11.46 -1.48 15.06
C ARG A 24 10.29 -1.34 16.04
N SER A 25 9.99 -0.13 16.50
CA SER A 25 8.83 0.25 17.30
C SER A 25 7.47 0.03 16.60
N LEU A 26 7.39 0.30 15.29
CA LEU A 26 6.20 0.06 14.46
C LEU A 26 6.02 -1.43 14.14
N GLU A 27 7.11 -2.17 13.93
CA GLU A 27 7.04 -3.62 13.77
C GLU A 27 6.67 -4.34 15.07
N LEU A 28 7.23 -3.91 16.20
CA LEU A 28 6.84 -4.42 17.52
C LEU A 28 5.37 -4.12 17.85
N GLY A 29 4.85 -2.95 17.46
CA GLY A 29 3.42 -2.65 17.54
C GLY A 29 2.55 -3.57 16.64
N ARG A 30 3.04 -3.91 15.44
CA ARG A 30 2.35 -4.84 14.52
C ARG A 30 2.35 -6.29 14.97
N LEU A 31 3.32 -6.70 15.79
CA LEU A 31 3.47 -8.09 16.25
C LEU A 31 2.46 -8.49 17.34
N GLY A 32 1.67 -7.54 17.85
CA GLY A 32 0.39 -7.78 18.50
C GLY A 32 0.30 -9.05 19.35
N GLN A 33 1.10 -9.14 20.42
CA GLN A 33 0.84 -10.12 21.48
C GLN A 33 -0.29 -9.57 22.35
N ASP A 34 -1.44 -10.24 22.34
CA ASP A 34 -2.66 -9.95 23.10
C ASP A 34 -3.18 -8.51 22.98
N MET A 35 -3.66 -8.12 21.79
CA MET A 35 -4.32 -6.82 21.60
C MET A 35 -5.80 -6.85 21.97
N THR A 36 -6.18 -6.03 22.95
CA THR A 36 -7.56 -5.61 23.15
C THR A 36 -7.97 -4.52 22.14
N GLU A 37 -9.26 -4.19 22.04
CA GLU A 37 -9.74 -3.08 21.20
C GLU A 37 -9.11 -1.73 21.60
N GLY A 38 -8.88 -1.52 22.90
CA GLY A 38 -8.18 -0.34 23.42
C GLY A 38 -6.71 -0.28 22.97
N ASP A 39 -6.05 -1.44 22.88
CA ASP A 39 -4.66 -1.53 22.40
C ASP A 39 -4.57 -1.21 20.91
N LEU A 40 -5.53 -1.63 20.10
CA LEU A 40 -5.60 -1.27 18.69
C LEU A 40 -5.76 0.25 18.50
N ILE A 41 -6.67 0.91 19.23
CA ILE A 41 -6.87 2.36 19.14
C ILE A 41 -5.62 3.12 19.61
N SER A 42 -4.98 2.65 20.68
CA SER A 42 -3.74 3.21 21.21
C SER A 42 -2.59 3.08 20.20
N GLN A 43 -2.44 1.91 19.58
CA GLN A 43 -1.45 1.65 18.53
C GLN A 43 -1.70 2.51 17.29
N LEU A 44 -2.94 2.59 16.80
CA LEU A 44 -3.28 3.43 15.64
C LEU A 44 -3.04 4.93 15.94
N SER A 45 -3.33 5.37 17.16
CA SER A 45 -3.04 6.74 17.61
C SER A 45 -1.54 7.01 17.69
N TYR A 46 -0.77 6.06 18.23
CA TYR A 46 0.69 6.14 18.29
C TYR A 46 1.31 6.15 16.89
N MET A 47 0.85 5.29 15.99
CA MET A 47 1.23 5.29 14.58
C MET A 47 0.95 6.67 13.94
N ASN A 48 -0.26 7.20 14.11
CA ASN A 48 -0.62 8.51 13.55
C ASN A 48 0.28 9.65 14.09
N LYS A 49 0.68 9.61 15.36
CA LYS A 49 1.64 10.55 15.95
C LYS A 49 3.03 10.45 15.30
N ILE A 50 3.54 9.24 15.08
CA ILE A 50 4.85 9.01 14.43
C ILE A 50 4.84 9.49 12.97
N VAL A 51 3.76 9.18 12.26
CA VAL A 51 3.66 9.42 10.81
C VAL A 51 3.40 10.92 10.53
N GLY A 52 2.70 11.61 11.44
CA GLY A 52 2.51 13.06 11.46
C GLY A 52 1.42 13.56 10.51
N LYS A 53 0.92 14.80 10.72
CA LYS A 53 -0.24 15.39 10.00
C LYS A 53 -0.13 15.41 8.47
N ARG A 54 1.07 15.27 7.89
CA ARG A 54 1.33 15.33 6.44
C ARG A 54 1.44 13.96 5.76
N ALA A 55 1.36 12.88 6.53
CA ALA A 55 1.40 11.52 6.03
C ALA A 55 0.28 10.73 6.75
N PRO A 56 -0.96 10.83 6.27
CA PRO A 56 -2.10 10.19 6.93
C PRO A 56 -1.94 8.66 6.96
N LEU A 57 -2.43 8.07 8.06
CA LEU A 57 -2.71 6.65 8.15
C LEU A 57 -4.15 6.43 7.71
N TYR A 58 -4.35 5.57 6.71
CA TYR A 58 -5.66 5.16 6.24
C TYR A 58 -6.00 3.80 6.85
N VAL A 59 -7.16 3.72 7.47
CA VAL A 59 -7.69 2.50 8.10
C VAL A 59 -8.97 2.12 7.35
N HIS A 60 -9.05 0.88 6.89
CA HIS A 60 -10.24 0.35 6.26
C HIS A 60 -10.69 -0.93 6.98
N TYR A 61 -11.94 -0.93 7.43
CA TYR A 61 -12.61 -2.09 8.02
C TYR A 61 -13.45 -2.75 6.92
N ALA A 62 -13.11 -3.98 6.56
CA ALA A 62 -13.91 -4.74 5.60
C ALA A 62 -15.15 -5.34 6.26
N LYS A 63 -16.08 -5.83 5.42
CA LYS A 63 -17.20 -6.63 5.91
C LYS A 63 -16.67 -7.85 6.67
N PRO A 64 -17.24 -8.20 7.84
CA PRO A 64 -16.84 -9.40 8.57
C PRO A 64 -17.02 -10.66 7.70
N ILE A 65 -16.04 -11.55 7.77
CA ILE A 65 -16.12 -12.90 7.21
C ILE A 65 -16.65 -13.80 8.32
N GLU A 66 -17.81 -14.40 8.08
CA GLU A 66 -18.44 -15.35 8.99
C GLU A 66 -17.92 -16.76 8.70
N VAL A 67 -17.41 -17.43 9.73
CA VAL A 67 -17.05 -18.86 9.70
C VAL A 67 -18.03 -19.62 10.58
N LYS A 68 -18.90 -20.41 9.96
CA LYS A 68 -19.95 -21.17 10.65
C LYS A 68 -19.41 -22.51 11.16
N PRO A 69 -20.03 -23.09 12.21
CA PRO A 69 -19.68 -24.42 12.70
C PRO A 69 -19.68 -25.53 11.64
N GLY A 70 -20.55 -25.42 10.64
CA GLY A 70 -20.65 -26.39 9.53
C GLY A 70 -19.64 -26.19 8.40
N ASP A 71 -18.90 -25.09 8.38
CA ASP A 71 -17.98 -24.78 7.28
C ASP A 71 -16.63 -25.50 7.41
N LEU A 72 -16.34 -26.08 8.58
CA LEU A 72 -15.06 -26.69 8.90
C LEU A 72 -15.22 -28.19 9.15
N SER A 73 -14.59 -29.00 8.30
CA SER A 73 -14.61 -30.46 8.33
C SER A 73 -13.95 -31.01 9.60
N GLN A 74 -14.39 -32.20 10.00
CA GLN A 74 -13.72 -33.00 11.03
C GLN A 74 -12.53 -33.77 10.43
N ASP A 75 -12.53 -34.01 9.13
CA ASP A 75 -11.37 -34.56 8.43
C ASP A 75 -10.23 -33.54 8.41
N ASN A 76 -9.03 -33.99 8.77
CA ASN A 76 -7.88 -33.10 8.93
C ASN A 76 -7.41 -32.48 7.61
N LYS A 77 -7.48 -33.23 6.50
CA LYS A 77 -6.99 -32.74 5.20
C LYS A 77 -7.95 -31.69 4.65
N GLU A 78 -9.25 -31.98 4.65
CA GLU A 78 -10.27 -31.02 4.23
C GLU A 78 -10.31 -29.78 5.11
N TYR A 79 -10.12 -29.96 6.42
CA TYR A 79 -10.03 -28.85 7.37
C TYR A 79 -8.92 -27.87 7.00
N THR A 80 -7.72 -28.37 6.72
CA THR A 80 -6.59 -27.52 6.32
C THR A 80 -6.90 -26.75 5.04
N ASP A 81 -7.50 -27.40 4.03
CA ASP A 81 -7.87 -26.75 2.77
C ASP A 81 -8.98 -25.69 2.95
N GLN A 82 -9.93 -25.90 3.87
CA GLN A 82 -10.96 -24.90 4.20
C GLN A 82 -10.39 -23.71 4.96
N VAL A 83 -9.53 -23.95 5.94
CA VAL A 83 -8.82 -22.88 6.66
C VAL A 83 -7.98 -22.05 5.70
N GLN A 84 -7.28 -22.71 4.77
CA GLN A 84 -6.50 -22.04 3.73
C GLN A 84 -7.38 -21.14 2.85
N ARG A 85 -8.56 -21.60 2.42
CA ARG A 85 -9.52 -20.79 1.67
C ARG A 85 -9.98 -19.54 2.43
N TYR A 86 -10.27 -19.67 3.73
CA TYR A 86 -10.60 -18.50 4.56
C TYR A 86 -9.41 -17.54 4.69
N ALA A 87 -8.20 -18.06 4.90
CA ALA A 87 -6.99 -17.24 4.96
C ALA A 87 -6.77 -16.48 3.65
N GLU A 88 -6.93 -17.15 2.51
CA GLU A 88 -6.86 -16.54 1.18
C GLU A 88 -7.93 -15.47 0.97
N GLN A 89 -9.17 -15.72 1.40
CA GLN A 89 -10.24 -14.74 1.36
C GLN A 89 -9.92 -13.51 2.21
N ILE A 90 -9.42 -13.70 3.44
CA ILE A 90 -9.01 -12.62 4.34
C ILE A 90 -7.89 -11.80 3.68
N MET A 91 -6.84 -12.45 3.20
CA MET A 91 -5.69 -11.76 2.61
C MET A 91 -6.03 -11.06 1.29
N THR A 92 -6.90 -11.65 0.48
CA THR A 92 -7.43 -11.01 -0.74
C THR A 92 -8.24 -9.76 -0.37
N THR A 93 -9.09 -9.84 0.66
CA THR A 93 -9.89 -8.71 1.15
C THR A 93 -9.01 -7.60 1.72
N ILE A 94 -7.94 -7.95 2.46
CA ILE A 94 -6.96 -6.97 2.95
C ILE A 94 -6.27 -6.30 1.76
N GLY A 95 -5.79 -7.10 0.80
CA GLY A 95 -5.15 -6.61 -0.41
C GLY A 95 -6.03 -5.63 -1.18
N SER A 96 -7.29 -5.98 -1.46
CA SER A 96 -8.20 -5.11 -2.24
C SER A 96 -8.48 -3.76 -1.58
N ASN A 97 -8.29 -3.67 -0.26
CA ASN A 97 -8.54 -2.44 0.51
C ASN A 97 -7.25 -1.63 0.76
N VAL A 98 -6.10 -2.05 0.25
CA VAL A 98 -4.87 -1.26 0.34
C VAL A 98 -5.04 0.02 -0.46
N LYS A 99 -4.86 1.16 0.19
CA LYS A 99 -4.95 2.46 -0.46
C LYS A 99 -3.65 2.79 -1.18
N ASN A 100 -3.78 3.27 -2.40
CA ASN A 100 -2.69 3.81 -3.20
C ASN A 100 -2.26 5.17 -2.66
N THR A 101 -1.26 5.16 -1.79
CA THR A 101 -0.67 6.38 -1.24
C THR A 101 0.30 7.02 -2.25
N SER A 102 0.63 8.29 -2.04
CA SER A 102 1.60 8.99 -2.89
C SER A 102 2.97 8.30 -2.96
N THR A 103 3.42 7.69 -1.87
CA THR A 103 4.68 6.93 -1.84
C THR A 103 4.56 5.55 -2.47
N TYR A 104 3.42 4.85 -2.34
CA TYR A 104 3.26 3.55 -2.98
C TYR A 104 3.23 3.69 -4.50
N LEU A 105 2.41 4.63 -5.00
CA LEU A 105 2.34 4.92 -6.41
C LEU A 105 3.69 5.41 -6.95
N LEU A 106 4.34 6.39 -6.32
CA LEU A 106 5.63 6.89 -6.80
C LEU A 106 6.73 5.83 -6.78
N ALA A 107 6.81 5.00 -5.71
CA ALA A 107 7.78 3.91 -5.67
C ALA A 107 7.53 2.91 -6.80
N ASN A 108 6.27 2.54 -7.02
CA ASN A 108 5.90 1.60 -8.07
C ASN A 108 6.16 2.19 -9.47
N THR A 109 5.86 3.47 -9.69
CA THR A 109 6.23 4.21 -10.91
C THR A 109 7.74 4.14 -11.16
N ILE A 110 8.56 4.45 -10.15
CA ILE A 110 10.03 4.40 -10.28
C ILE A 110 10.52 2.98 -10.58
N CYS A 111 9.98 1.98 -9.89
CA CYS A 111 10.40 0.59 -10.06
C CYS A 111 9.93 -0.06 -11.37
N ARG A 112 8.80 0.39 -11.95
CA ARG A 112 8.24 -0.21 -13.19
C ARG A 112 8.73 0.45 -14.46
N ASN A 113 9.06 1.74 -14.42
CA ASN A 113 9.52 2.45 -15.61
C ASN A 113 11.03 2.34 -15.83
N ASP A 114 11.71 1.48 -15.04
CA ASP A 114 13.16 1.23 -15.09
C ASP A 114 13.94 2.50 -15.36
N TYR A 115 13.60 3.57 -14.62
CA TYR A 115 14.33 4.82 -14.77
C TYR A 115 15.81 4.50 -14.59
N ALA A 116 16.63 5.12 -15.44
CA ALA A 116 18.05 5.19 -15.17
C ALA A 116 18.29 5.77 -13.77
N ILE A 117 19.54 5.86 -13.35
CA ILE A 117 19.90 6.46 -12.04
C ILE A 117 19.24 7.84 -11.81
N ASN A 118 18.78 8.54 -12.85
CA ASN A 118 18.06 9.81 -12.74
C ASN A 118 16.72 9.82 -13.48
N PHE A 119 15.79 10.63 -12.99
CA PHE A 119 14.49 10.92 -13.61
C PHE A 119 14.05 12.36 -13.32
N THR A 120 13.10 12.91 -14.08
CA THR A 120 12.55 14.26 -13.81
C THR A 120 11.21 14.20 -13.09
N PHE A 121 10.81 15.32 -12.47
CA PHE A 121 9.47 15.48 -11.91
C PHE A 121 8.36 15.22 -12.94
N GLU A 122 8.50 15.75 -14.16
CA GLU A 122 7.46 15.64 -15.18
C GLU A 122 7.32 14.19 -15.68
N ASP A 123 8.43 13.45 -15.82
CA ASP A 123 8.41 12.03 -16.17
C ASP A 123 7.69 11.23 -15.08
N ALA A 124 8.11 11.40 -13.82
CA ALA A 124 7.50 10.73 -12.68
C ALA A 124 6.00 11.05 -12.56
N LYS A 125 5.59 12.31 -12.76
CA LYS A 125 4.18 12.73 -12.73
C LYS A 125 3.38 12.04 -13.84
N LYS A 126 3.90 12.08 -15.08
CA LYS A 126 3.24 11.49 -16.25
C LYS A 126 3.05 9.98 -16.07
N ASP A 127 4.10 9.29 -15.65
CA ASP A 127 4.06 7.84 -15.51
C ASP A 127 3.25 7.42 -14.28
N MET A 128 3.28 8.21 -13.21
CA MET A 128 2.40 8.01 -12.05
C MET A 128 0.93 8.26 -12.38
N LEU A 129 0.61 9.24 -13.24
CA LEU A 129 -0.75 9.45 -13.74
C LEU A 129 -1.24 8.25 -14.55
N ALA A 130 -0.40 7.73 -15.45
CA ALA A 130 -0.72 6.53 -16.22
C ALA A 130 -0.96 5.32 -15.30
N LEU A 131 -0.10 5.13 -14.30
CA LEU A 131 -0.23 4.07 -13.31
C LEU A 131 -1.51 4.21 -12.48
N ALA A 132 -1.79 5.40 -11.96
CA ALA A 132 -2.98 5.66 -11.17
C ALA A 132 -4.25 5.42 -12.02
N ARG A 133 -4.24 5.82 -13.29
CA ARG A 133 -5.36 5.52 -14.20
C ARG A 133 -5.57 4.04 -14.42
N TYR A 134 -4.49 3.29 -14.59
CA TYR A 134 -4.56 1.85 -14.73
C TYR A 134 -5.16 1.18 -13.49
N LEU A 135 -4.78 1.60 -12.28
CA LEU A 135 -5.23 0.98 -11.03
C LEU A 135 -6.63 1.44 -10.61
N GLU A 136 -6.91 2.74 -10.69
CA GLU A 136 -8.08 3.38 -10.06
C GLU A 136 -9.12 3.88 -11.07
N GLY A 137 -8.81 3.90 -12.37
CA GLY A 137 -9.70 4.41 -13.40
C GLY A 137 -9.50 5.90 -13.65
N ASP A 138 -10.55 6.71 -13.56
CA ASP A 138 -10.41 8.15 -13.82
C ASP A 138 -9.85 8.87 -12.58
N VAL A 139 -8.74 9.60 -12.74
CA VAL A 139 -8.04 10.29 -11.66
C VAL A 139 -7.68 11.72 -12.08
N ASN A 140 -7.77 12.64 -11.13
CA ASN A 140 -7.48 14.05 -11.36
C ASN A 140 -5.97 14.31 -11.45
N GLU A 141 -5.51 14.87 -12.57
CA GLU A 141 -4.09 15.17 -12.79
C GLU A 141 -3.50 16.11 -11.73
N SER A 142 -4.28 17.09 -11.25
CA SER A 142 -3.82 18.02 -10.20
C SER A 142 -3.59 17.30 -8.86
N GLU A 143 -4.36 16.25 -8.58
CA GLU A 143 -4.16 15.41 -7.40
C GLU A 143 -2.91 14.57 -7.56
N ILE A 144 -2.69 13.96 -8.73
CA ILE A 144 -1.46 13.22 -9.03
C ILE A 144 -0.23 14.12 -8.94
N GLU A 145 -0.30 15.36 -9.39
CA GLU A 145 0.80 16.31 -9.21
C GLU A 145 1.12 16.51 -7.72
N LYS A 146 0.10 16.77 -6.90
CA LYS A 146 0.24 16.93 -5.44
C LYS A 146 0.80 15.67 -4.79
N MET A 147 0.33 14.50 -5.21
CA MET A 147 0.82 13.21 -4.72
C MET A 147 2.28 12.99 -5.12
N THR A 148 2.66 13.23 -6.36
CA THR A 148 4.03 13.11 -6.86
C THR A 148 4.98 14.01 -6.05
N ARG A 149 4.61 15.28 -5.84
CA ARG A 149 5.39 16.22 -5.00
C ARG A 149 5.52 15.74 -3.56
N THR A 150 4.44 15.19 -3.00
CA THR A 150 4.43 14.67 -1.63
C THR A 150 5.34 13.45 -1.49
N GLY A 151 5.23 12.49 -2.42
CA GLY A 151 6.07 11.29 -2.44
C GLY A 151 7.54 11.63 -2.56
N LEU A 152 7.91 12.53 -3.50
CA LEU A 152 9.29 12.97 -3.69
C LEU A 152 9.85 13.64 -2.44
N LYS A 153 9.10 14.54 -1.81
CA LYS A 153 9.53 15.19 -0.57
C LYS A 153 9.79 14.19 0.55
N ILE A 154 8.97 13.14 0.65
CA ILE A 154 9.16 12.07 1.64
C ILE A 154 10.40 11.24 1.30
N PHE A 155 10.55 10.82 0.05
CA PHE A 155 11.70 10.03 -0.41
C PHE A 155 13.02 10.80 -0.30
N GLU A 156 13.03 12.11 -0.55
CA GLU A 156 14.20 12.97 -0.32
C GLU A 156 14.55 13.04 1.16
N LYS A 157 13.57 13.29 2.04
CA LYS A 157 13.78 13.32 3.49
C LYS A 157 14.31 11.98 4.02
N ARG A 158 13.91 10.88 3.40
CA ARG A 158 14.30 9.50 3.76
C ARG A 158 15.58 9.02 3.04
N GLY A 159 16.13 9.79 2.11
CA GLY A 159 17.35 9.44 1.37
C GLY A 159 17.17 8.34 0.33
N PHE A 160 15.94 8.12 -0.18
CA PHE A 160 15.67 7.15 -1.26
C PHE A 160 15.91 7.76 -2.63
N VAL A 161 15.72 9.07 -2.72
CA VAL A 161 16.06 9.89 -3.89
C VAL A 161 16.76 11.16 -3.43
N LYS A 162 17.49 11.81 -4.34
CA LYS A 162 18.19 13.07 -4.09
C LYS A 162 17.96 14.04 -5.26
N GLY A 163 17.38 15.21 -5.01
CA GLY A 163 17.34 16.27 -6.00
C GLY A 163 18.76 16.71 -6.41
N LYS A 164 19.06 16.68 -7.71
CA LYS A 164 20.35 17.12 -8.27
C LYS A 164 20.43 18.63 -8.50
N ASN A 165 19.31 19.34 -8.38
CA ASN A 165 19.29 20.79 -8.55
C ASN A 165 19.82 21.48 -7.30
N GLY A 166 21.00 22.09 -7.43
CA GLY A 166 21.60 22.92 -6.40
C GLY A 166 20.65 24.02 -5.91
N LYS A 167 20.81 24.36 -4.62
CA LYS A 167 20.19 25.49 -3.94
C LYS A 167 20.52 26.81 -4.67
N ARG A 168 19.80 27.15 -5.74
CA ARG A 168 19.78 28.52 -6.30
C ARG A 168 18.36 28.92 -6.64
N TRP A 169 17.80 29.78 -5.80
CA TRP A 169 16.59 30.54 -6.09
C TRP A 169 16.82 31.33 -7.39
N HIS A 170 16.16 30.95 -8.49
CA HIS A 170 16.10 31.78 -9.69
C HIS A 170 14.64 31.85 -10.14
N PHE A 171 14.14 33.08 -10.18
CA PHE A 171 12.74 33.46 -10.30
C PHE A 171 12.10 33.20 -11.68
N PHE A 172 12.82 32.74 -12.71
CA PHE A 172 12.30 32.73 -14.09
C PHE A 172 12.76 31.57 -15.01
N LYS A 173 13.09 30.38 -14.47
CA LYS A 173 13.28 29.19 -15.32
C LYS A 173 12.50 28.01 -14.75
N ARG A 174 11.68 27.36 -15.59
CA ARG A 174 11.10 26.02 -15.35
C ARG A 174 12.26 25.07 -15.05
N LYS A 175 12.63 24.92 -13.77
CA LYS A 175 13.65 23.95 -13.37
C LYS A 175 13.09 22.57 -13.65
N THR A 176 13.66 21.88 -14.63
CA THR A 176 13.56 20.42 -14.71
C THR A 176 14.16 19.89 -13.42
N ASN A 177 13.31 19.51 -12.46
CA ASN A 177 13.73 18.94 -11.20
C ASN A 177 14.19 17.51 -11.47
N ILE A 178 15.51 17.36 -11.64
CA ILE A 178 16.15 16.07 -11.81
C ILE A 178 16.37 15.46 -10.42
N TYR A 179 15.92 14.22 -10.25
CA TYR A 179 16.13 13.41 -9.06
C TYR A 179 17.03 12.23 -9.40
N GLN A 180 17.89 11.88 -8.45
CA GLN A 180 18.73 10.69 -8.49
C GLN A 180 18.15 9.63 -7.56
N ILE A 181 18.05 8.40 -8.03
CA ILE A 181 17.70 7.26 -7.16
C ILE A 181 18.93 6.90 -6.34
N THR A 182 18.78 6.87 -5.01
CA THR A 182 19.87 6.57 -4.07
C THR A 182 19.65 5.28 -3.29
N ASN A 183 18.41 4.78 -3.19
CA ASN A 183 18.12 3.52 -2.51
C ASN A 183 16.97 2.74 -3.18
N MET A 184 17.31 1.92 -4.17
CA MET A 184 16.34 1.08 -4.89
C MET A 184 15.69 -0.01 -4.02
N PRO A 185 16.42 -0.74 -3.13
CA PRO A 185 15.80 -1.73 -2.25
C PRO A 185 14.63 -1.19 -1.42
N LEU A 186 14.76 0.02 -0.87
CA LEU A 186 13.67 0.63 -0.10
C LEU A 186 12.50 1.06 -0.97
N LEU A 187 12.76 1.58 -2.18
CA LEU A 187 11.68 1.85 -3.14
C LEU A 187 10.91 0.58 -3.49
N ARG A 188 11.60 -0.56 -3.70
CA ARG A 188 10.94 -1.85 -3.95
C ARG A 188 10.02 -2.28 -2.80
N GLN A 189 10.41 -2.06 -1.54
CA GLN A 189 9.53 -2.38 -0.41
C GLN A 189 8.21 -1.58 -0.44
N TYR A 190 8.26 -0.30 -0.82
CA TYR A 190 7.06 0.52 -0.97
C TYR A 190 6.25 0.13 -2.20
N SER A 191 6.91 -0.15 -3.32
CA SER A 191 6.28 -0.63 -4.55
C SER A 191 5.48 -1.92 -4.34
N ASN A 192 6.06 -2.86 -3.59
CA ASN A 192 5.45 -4.17 -3.31
C ASN A 192 4.14 -4.08 -2.52
N ARG A 193 3.84 -2.95 -1.86
CA ARG A 193 2.59 -2.76 -1.11
C ARG A 193 1.35 -2.73 -2.00
N ILE A 194 1.52 -2.42 -3.29
CA ILE A 194 0.41 -2.37 -4.26
C ILE A 194 0.61 -3.36 -5.41
N ALA A 195 1.63 -4.23 -5.34
CA ALA A 195 1.95 -5.19 -6.41
C ALA A 195 0.80 -6.18 -6.67
N HIS A 196 0.08 -6.60 -5.62
CA HIS A 196 -1.05 -7.52 -5.75
C HIS A 196 -2.24 -6.93 -6.53
N GLN A 197 -2.34 -5.60 -6.64
CA GLN A 197 -3.44 -4.96 -7.38
C GLN A 197 -3.32 -5.18 -8.90
N PHE A 198 -2.10 -5.38 -9.41
CA PHE A 198 -1.84 -5.67 -10.81
C PHE A 198 -2.34 -7.09 -11.16
N ASP A 199 -1.97 -8.08 -10.35
CA ASP A 199 -2.43 -9.46 -10.51
C ASP A 199 -3.96 -9.55 -10.51
N GLN A 200 -4.63 -8.76 -9.66
CA GLN A 200 -6.09 -8.71 -9.59
C GLN A 200 -6.72 -8.09 -10.85
N LYS A 201 -6.13 -7.01 -11.39
CA LYS A 201 -6.59 -6.37 -12.63
C LYS A 201 -6.42 -7.29 -13.84
N GLU A 202 -5.28 -7.96 -13.96
CA GLU A 202 -5.00 -8.92 -15.04
C GLU A 202 -5.97 -10.11 -14.99
N LYS A 203 -6.20 -10.68 -13.80
CA LYS A 203 -7.19 -11.75 -13.61
C LYS A 203 -8.60 -11.31 -14.02
N LYS A 204 -9.05 -10.13 -13.61
CA LYS A 204 -10.37 -9.59 -13.99
C LYS A 204 -10.48 -9.36 -15.50
N SER A 205 -9.43 -8.86 -16.15
CA SER A 205 -9.41 -8.65 -17.60
C SER A 205 -9.50 -9.97 -18.38
N ASN A 206 -8.78 -11.01 -17.93
CA ASN A 206 -8.80 -12.32 -18.57
C ASN A 206 -10.16 -13.02 -18.41
N LEU A 207 -10.78 -12.90 -17.23
CA LEU A 207 -12.14 -13.39 -17.00
C LEU A 207 -13.17 -12.68 -17.89
N ALA A 208 -13.07 -11.35 -18.04
CA ALA A 208 -13.97 -10.60 -18.92
C ALA A 208 -13.85 -11.05 -20.38
N ASN A 209 -12.63 -11.30 -20.87
CA ASN A 209 -12.39 -11.75 -22.24
C ASN A 209 -12.81 -13.21 -22.50
N SER A 210 -12.86 -14.06 -21.47
CA SER A 210 -13.31 -15.47 -21.61
C SER A 210 -14.84 -15.64 -21.62
N LEU A 211 -15.58 -14.57 -21.32
CA LEU A 211 -17.05 -14.55 -21.26
C LEU A 211 -17.68 -13.98 -22.54
N PHE A 212 -16.88 -13.68 -23.56
CA PHE A 212 -17.27 -13.25 -24.90
C PHE A 212 -16.59 -14.14 -25.96
#